data_AF-A0A2X3H6Q8-F1
#
_entry.id   AF-A0A2X3H6Q8-F1
#
_cell.length_a   1.000
_cell.length_b   1.000
_cell.length_c   1.000
_cell.angle_alpha   90.00
_cell.angle_beta   90.00
_cell.angle_gamma   90.00
#
_symmetry.space_group_name_H-M   'P 1'
#
loop_
_entity.id
_entity.type
_entity.pdbx_description
1 polymer ?
#
loop_
_entity_poly.entity_id
_entity_poly.type
_entity_poly.pdbx_seq_one_letter_code
_entity_poly.pdbx_strand_id
1 'polypeptide(L)'
;MRCGDSISAGGRISSLETSQGTLTGDEYVVAAGNGSGSLLGHLGVRVPLCALKGYSLTLPYPEKAGIAPDISVTDYGHKIVYARLGQQLRIAAMVDIGYDGDELRECRIQALKNIVARSFPELEGLDEAEVWTGMRPSTPAGPPMLGRAGYPNLWMNLGQGSLGFTLAAGSAVVLGALIDNQMPDISLEGLTWKQTA
;
A
#
# COMPACT_ATOMS: atom_id res chain seq x y z
N MET A 1 -17.98 -6.75 3.28
CA MET A 1 -18.65 -5.48 3.59
C MET A 1 -19.47 -5.10 2.37
N ARG A 2 -20.80 -5.00 2.49
CA ARG A 2 -21.64 -4.40 1.43
C ARG A 2 -21.88 -2.96 1.87
N CYS A 3 -21.21 -2.00 1.24
CA CYS A 3 -21.55 -0.58 1.42
C CYS A 3 -22.84 -0.33 0.63
N GLY A 4 -23.98 -0.45 1.30
CA GLY A 4 -25.24 0.09 0.81
C GLY A 4 -25.37 1.51 1.33
N ASP A 5 -24.67 2.47 0.72
CA ASP A 5 -24.61 3.80 1.29
C ASP A 5 -25.93 4.54 1.02
N SER A 6 -26.51 5.10 2.08
CA SER A 6 -27.64 6.02 1.93
C SER A 6 -27.10 7.40 1.59
N ILE A 7 -27.62 7.99 0.51
CA ILE A 7 -27.27 9.37 0.09
C ILE A 7 -28.41 10.28 0.53
N SER A 8 -28.07 11.30 1.32
CA SER A 8 -29.03 12.31 1.79
C SER A 8 -29.37 13.35 0.72
N ALA A 9 -30.49 14.07 0.89
CA ALA A 9 -30.85 15.21 0.06
C ALA A 9 -29.75 16.29 0.15
N GLY A 10 -28.96 16.44 -0.92
CA GLY A 10 -27.78 17.30 -0.95
C GLY A 10 -26.49 16.61 -1.38
N GLY A 11 -26.53 15.32 -1.72
CA GLY A 11 -25.36 14.62 -2.25
C GLY A 11 -24.26 14.43 -1.20
N ARG A 12 -24.64 14.19 0.05
CA ARG A 12 -23.74 13.81 1.16
C ARG A 12 -24.04 12.38 1.60
N ILE A 13 -23.01 11.66 2.03
CA ILE A 13 -23.15 10.33 2.64
C ILE A 13 -23.82 10.49 4.01
N SER A 14 -24.92 9.78 4.27
CA SER A 14 -25.62 9.82 5.57
C SER A 14 -25.25 8.68 6.51
N SER A 15 -24.90 7.51 5.99
CA SER A 15 -24.51 6.36 6.79
C SER A 15 -23.61 5.39 6.03
N LEU A 16 -22.91 4.55 6.79
CA LEU A 16 -22.22 3.36 6.31
C LEU A 16 -22.97 2.12 6.78
N GLU A 17 -23.26 1.22 5.84
CA GLU A 17 -23.80 -0.10 6.18
C GLU A 17 -22.66 -1.10 6.42
N THR A 18 -22.64 -1.68 7.61
CA THR A 18 -21.63 -2.67 8.00
C THR A 18 -22.29 -3.99 8.40
N SER A 19 -21.48 -5.05 8.56
CA SER A 19 -21.99 -6.32 9.11
C SER A 19 -22.41 -6.23 10.58
N GLN A 20 -22.09 -5.13 11.26
CA GLN A 20 -22.47 -4.85 12.65
C GLN A 20 -23.60 -3.80 12.73
N GLY A 21 -24.27 -3.52 11.61
CA GLY A 21 -25.31 -2.53 11.49
C GLY A 21 -24.84 -1.20 10.90
N THR A 22 -25.76 -0.24 10.90
CA THR A 22 -25.56 1.09 10.33
C THR A 22 -24.72 1.98 11.25
N LEU A 23 -23.71 2.63 10.70
CA LEU A 23 -22.92 3.66 11.38
C LEU A 23 -23.20 5.02 10.75
N THR A 24 -23.36 6.04 11.58
CA THR A 24 -23.53 7.44 11.14
C THR A 24 -22.35 8.28 11.58
N GLY A 25 -21.95 9.23 10.74
CA GLY A 25 -20.92 10.22 11.02
C GLY A 25 -21.06 11.43 10.10
N ASP A 26 -20.39 12.52 10.48
CA ASP A 26 -20.41 13.75 9.70
C ASP A 26 -19.49 13.66 8.47
N GLU A 27 -18.35 13.01 8.64
CA GLU A 27 -17.25 12.87 7.68
C GLU A 27 -16.78 11.41 7.59
N TYR A 28 -16.50 10.93 6.38
CA TYR A 28 -16.14 9.53 6.11
C TYR A 28 -14.82 9.44 5.35
N VAL A 29 -13.94 8.50 5.73
CA VAL A 29 -12.63 8.31 5.09
C VAL A 29 -12.51 6.90 4.52
N VAL A 30 -12.19 6.78 3.24
CA VAL A 30 -11.79 5.51 2.60
C VAL A 30 -10.28 5.38 2.66
N ALA A 31 -9.81 4.38 3.42
CA ALA A 31 -8.39 4.04 3.58
C ALA A 31 -8.18 2.50 3.58
N ALA A 32 -8.94 1.76 2.77
CA ALA A 32 -9.05 0.30 2.81
C ALA A 32 -8.03 -0.43 1.89
N GLY A 33 -6.89 0.19 1.59
CA GLY A 33 -5.87 -0.38 0.69
C GLY A 33 -6.46 -0.82 -0.65
N ASN A 34 -6.19 -2.06 -1.08
CA ASN A 34 -6.71 -2.62 -2.35
C ASN A 34 -8.26 -2.72 -2.39
N GLY A 35 -8.93 -2.75 -1.24
CA GLY A 35 -10.41 -2.76 -1.17
C GLY A 35 -11.07 -1.43 -1.51
N SER A 36 -10.29 -0.34 -1.55
CA SER A 36 -10.83 1.02 -1.68
C SER A 36 -11.50 1.29 -3.01
N GLY A 37 -11.00 0.71 -4.11
CA GLY A 37 -11.62 0.83 -5.43
C GLY A 37 -13.01 0.21 -5.47
N SER A 38 -13.19 -0.96 -4.82
CA SER A 38 -14.50 -1.61 -4.72
C SER A 38 -15.46 -0.79 -3.86
N LEU A 39 -15.02 -0.29 -2.69
CA LEU A 39 -15.85 0.55 -1.82
C LEU A 39 -16.35 1.81 -2.54
N LEU A 40 -15.44 2.58 -3.14
CA LEU A 40 -15.79 3.79 -3.88
C LEU A 40 -16.65 3.51 -5.13
N GLY A 41 -16.46 2.35 -5.76
CA GLY A 41 -17.25 1.93 -6.92
C GLY A 41 -18.75 1.81 -6.64
N HIS A 42 -19.14 1.40 -5.42
CA HIS A 42 -20.56 1.34 -5.01
C HIS A 42 -21.22 2.73 -4.99
N LEU A 43 -20.41 3.77 -4.81
CA LEU A 43 -20.82 5.18 -4.79
C LEU A 43 -20.70 5.87 -6.16
N GLY A 44 -20.36 5.12 -7.21
CA GLY A 44 -20.11 5.66 -8.55
C GLY A 44 -18.76 6.38 -8.71
N VAL A 45 -17.90 6.37 -7.68
CA VAL A 45 -16.59 7.03 -7.71
C VAL A 45 -15.54 6.03 -8.19
N ARG A 46 -14.90 6.34 -9.33
CA ARG A 46 -13.83 5.50 -9.88
C ARG A 46 -12.46 6.11 -9.59
N VAL A 47 -11.58 5.30 -9.02
CA VAL A 47 -10.18 5.65 -8.74
C VAL A 47 -9.23 4.70 -9.48
N PRO A 48 -8.10 5.19 -10.02
CA PRO A 48 -7.13 4.36 -10.71
C PRO A 48 -6.21 3.67 -9.71
N LEU A 49 -6.73 2.67 -8.99
CA LEU A 49 -5.93 1.84 -8.09
C LEU A 49 -5.66 0.48 -8.71
N CYS A 50 -4.39 0.06 -8.67
CA CYS A 50 -3.96 -1.26 -9.08
C CYS A 50 -3.19 -1.94 -7.95
N ALA A 51 -3.51 -3.20 -7.68
CA ALA A 51 -2.74 -4.03 -6.76
C ALA A 51 -1.46 -4.51 -7.45
N LEU A 52 -0.30 -4.09 -6.94
CA LEU A 52 1.00 -4.54 -7.45
C LEU A 52 1.55 -5.63 -6.54
N LYS A 53 1.70 -6.85 -7.09
CA LYS A 53 2.17 -8.00 -6.32
C LYS A 53 3.69 -7.92 -6.14
N GLY A 54 4.11 -7.91 -4.88
CA GLY A 54 5.50 -7.94 -4.46
C GLY A 54 5.88 -9.27 -3.82
N TYR A 55 7.15 -9.63 -3.87
CA TYR A 55 7.68 -10.84 -3.27
C TYR A 55 8.66 -10.51 -2.16
N SER A 56 8.73 -11.37 -1.15
CA SER A 56 9.67 -11.22 -0.06
C SER A 56 10.18 -12.54 0.48
N LEU A 57 11.43 -12.54 0.91
CA LEU A 57 12.07 -13.58 1.70
C LEU A 57 12.34 -13.02 3.09
N THR A 58 12.05 -13.80 4.14
CA THR A 58 12.48 -13.51 5.50
C THR A 58 13.30 -14.68 6.02
N LEU A 59 14.48 -14.38 6.56
CA LEU A 59 15.36 -15.38 7.14
C LEU A 59 16.06 -14.78 8.37
N PRO A 60 16.61 -15.60 9.28
CA PRO A 60 17.43 -15.10 10.38
C PRO A 60 18.57 -14.21 9.87
N TYR A 61 18.87 -13.14 10.59
CA TYR A 61 20.02 -12.30 10.27
C TYR A 61 21.31 -13.05 10.63
N PRO A 62 22.35 -13.04 9.76
CA PRO A 62 23.59 -13.79 10.02
C PRO A 62 24.27 -13.41 11.34
N GLU A 63 24.76 -14.40 12.09
CA GLU A 63 25.52 -14.16 13.32
C GLU A 63 26.92 -13.60 13.02
N LYS A 64 27.53 -14.05 11.91
CA LYS A 64 28.81 -13.54 11.44
C LYS A 64 28.61 -12.16 10.82
N ALA A 65 29.36 -11.18 11.31
CA ALA A 65 29.34 -9.82 10.79
C ALA A 65 29.86 -9.76 9.34
N GLY A 66 29.33 -8.82 8.55
CA GLY A 66 29.77 -8.56 7.18
C GLY A 66 29.15 -9.45 6.10
N ILE A 67 28.25 -10.37 6.46
CA ILE A 67 27.57 -11.27 5.51
C ILE A 67 26.38 -10.59 4.83
N ALA A 68 25.66 -9.74 5.57
CA ALA A 68 24.57 -8.92 5.06
C ALA A 68 24.73 -7.47 5.57
N PRO A 69 24.10 -6.47 4.94
CA PRO A 69 24.18 -5.09 5.40
C PRO A 69 23.47 -4.88 6.75
N ASP A 70 24.14 -4.20 7.68
CA ASP A 70 23.57 -3.85 8.99
C ASP A 70 22.51 -2.74 8.94
N ILE A 71 22.42 -2.05 7.80
CA ILE A 71 21.44 -1.01 7.52
C ILE A 71 20.56 -1.43 6.34
N SER A 72 19.43 -0.74 6.16
CA SER A 72 18.62 -0.95 4.96
C SER A 72 19.40 -0.51 3.72
N VAL A 73 19.52 -1.40 2.75
CA VAL A 73 20.19 -1.13 1.47
C VAL A 73 19.23 -1.42 0.32
N THR A 74 19.14 -0.46 -0.60
CA THR A 74 18.44 -0.64 -1.88
C THR A 74 19.47 -0.92 -2.97
N ASP A 75 19.47 -2.15 -3.49
CA ASP A 75 20.15 -2.47 -4.74
C ASP A 75 19.29 -1.97 -5.90
N TYR A 76 19.69 -0.84 -6.49
CA TYR A 76 18.99 -0.23 -7.61
C TYR A 76 19.09 -1.06 -8.90
N GLY A 77 20.19 -1.79 -9.10
CA GLY A 77 20.44 -2.58 -10.30
C GLY A 77 19.49 -3.78 -10.39
N HIS A 78 19.30 -4.47 -9.26
CA HIS A 78 18.36 -5.60 -9.17
C HIS A 78 16.95 -5.20 -8.68
N LYS A 79 16.77 -3.95 -8.21
CA LYS A 79 15.52 -3.45 -7.62
C LYS A 79 15.10 -4.26 -6.40
N ILE A 80 16.06 -4.55 -5.52
CA ILE A 80 15.88 -5.33 -4.29
C ILE A 80 16.19 -4.45 -3.08
N VAL A 81 15.38 -4.57 -2.04
CA VAL A 81 15.65 -3.96 -0.73
C VAL A 81 16.03 -5.05 0.25
N TYR A 82 17.16 -4.86 0.92
CA TYR A 82 17.64 -5.68 2.04
C TYR A 82 17.48 -4.87 3.31
N ALA A 83 16.71 -5.37 4.27
CA ALA A 83 16.43 -4.68 5.51
C ALA A 83 16.64 -5.60 6.71
N ARG A 84 17.50 -5.20 7.64
CA ARG A 84 17.61 -5.83 8.95
C ARG A 84 16.45 -5.39 9.84
N LEU A 85 15.63 -6.34 10.26
CA LEU A 85 14.49 -6.16 11.17
C LEU A 85 14.79 -6.90 12.46
N GLY A 86 15.60 -6.29 13.33
CA GLY A 86 16.11 -6.94 14.54
C GLY A 86 17.01 -8.13 14.20
N GLN A 87 16.56 -9.34 14.57
CA GLN A 87 17.25 -10.61 14.31
C GLN A 87 16.84 -11.27 12.98
N GLN A 88 16.14 -10.55 12.11
CA GLN A 88 15.70 -11.04 10.81
C GLN A 88 16.27 -10.19 9.68
N LEU A 89 16.59 -10.82 8.56
CA LEU A 89 16.82 -10.18 7.28
C LEU A 89 15.56 -10.29 6.43
N ARG A 90 15.01 -9.16 5.99
CA ARG A 90 13.92 -9.09 5.02
C ARG A 90 14.49 -8.67 3.67
N ILE A 91 14.21 -9.46 2.65
CA ILE A 91 14.61 -9.21 1.27
C ILE A 91 13.34 -9.03 0.45
N ALA A 92 13.07 -7.81 -0.01
CA ALA A 92 11.85 -7.48 -0.75
C ALA A 92 12.19 -7.09 -2.19
N ALA A 93 11.48 -7.67 -3.16
CA ALA A 93 11.78 -7.49 -4.57
C ALA A 93 10.55 -7.63 -5.47
N MET A 94 10.77 -7.23 -6.72
CA MET A 94 9.90 -7.48 -7.87
C MET A 94 8.52 -6.81 -7.75
N VAL A 95 7.90 -6.66 -8.92
CA VAL A 95 6.52 -6.22 -9.08
C VAL A 95 5.93 -7.05 -10.21
N ASP A 96 4.82 -7.71 -9.92
CA ASP A 96 3.92 -8.28 -10.90
C ASP A 96 2.68 -7.38 -11.02
N ILE A 97 2.29 -7.06 -12.26
CA ILE A 97 1.14 -6.21 -12.61
C ILE A 97 0.06 -7.10 -13.24
N GLY A 98 -1.20 -6.92 -12.85
CA GLY A 98 -2.33 -7.66 -13.42
C GLY A 98 -2.47 -9.09 -12.90
N TYR A 99 -1.87 -9.41 -11.76
CA TYR A 99 -2.03 -10.70 -11.08
C TYR A 99 -2.79 -10.50 -9.79
N ASP A 100 -4.01 -11.02 -9.73
CA ASP A 100 -4.82 -11.01 -8.52
C ASP A 100 -4.44 -12.18 -7.58
N GLY A 101 -4.82 -12.06 -6.30
CA GLY A 101 -4.58 -13.08 -5.28
C GLY A 101 -3.17 -13.10 -4.68
N ASP A 102 -2.97 -13.95 -3.68
CA ASP A 102 -1.74 -14.15 -2.91
C ASP A 102 -0.88 -15.33 -3.41
N GLU A 103 -1.29 -15.94 -4.54
CA GLU A 103 -0.57 -17.05 -5.16
C GLU A 103 0.91 -16.73 -5.37
N LEU A 104 1.74 -17.61 -4.82
CA LEU A 104 3.19 -17.58 -4.95
C LEU A 104 3.60 -18.12 -6.32
N ARG A 105 4.52 -17.41 -6.97
CA ARG A 105 5.12 -17.84 -8.24
C ARG A 105 6.51 -18.36 -7.97
N GLU A 106 6.67 -19.67 -7.97
CA GLU A 106 7.95 -20.33 -7.67
C GLU A 106 9.10 -19.79 -8.53
N CYS A 107 8.85 -19.48 -9.80
CA CYS A 107 9.86 -18.89 -10.68
C CYS A 107 10.35 -17.51 -10.22
N ARG A 108 9.48 -16.68 -9.62
CA ARG A 108 9.84 -15.36 -9.04
C ARG A 108 10.68 -15.55 -7.79
N ILE A 109 10.29 -16.50 -6.94
CA ILE A 109 11.02 -16.85 -5.71
C ILE A 109 12.41 -17.38 -6.04
N GLN A 110 12.51 -18.34 -6.97
CA GLN A 110 13.80 -18.90 -7.37
C GLN A 110 14.70 -17.84 -8.01
N ALA A 111 14.15 -16.97 -8.87
CA ALA A 111 14.91 -15.85 -9.42
C ALA A 111 15.45 -14.92 -8.33
N LEU A 112 14.63 -14.60 -7.31
CA LEU A 112 15.06 -13.80 -6.17
C LEU A 112 16.18 -14.50 -5.39
N LYS A 113 16.00 -15.77 -5.01
CA LYS A 113 17.02 -16.56 -4.31
C LYS A 113 18.35 -16.60 -5.10
N ASN A 114 18.28 -16.81 -6.41
CA ASN A 114 19.46 -16.83 -7.28
C ASN A 114 20.20 -15.48 -7.32
N ILE A 115 19.49 -14.35 -7.33
CA ILE A 115 20.12 -13.01 -7.29
C ILE A 115 20.77 -12.77 -5.93
N VAL A 116 20.07 -13.14 -4.84
CA VAL A 116 20.57 -12.97 -3.48
C VAL A 116 21.82 -13.82 -3.24
N ALA A 117 21.80 -15.10 -3.62
CA ALA A 117 22.95 -15.99 -3.46
C ALA A 117 24.19 -15.52 -4.23
N ARG A 118 24.01 -14.82 -5.36
CA ARG A 118 25.13 -14.19 -6.09
C ARG A 118 25.64 -12.93 -5.42
N SER A 119 24.76 -12.17 -4.79
CA SER A 119 25.09 -10.90 -4.12
C SER A 119 25.72 -11.14 -2.74
N PHE A 120 25.29 -12.18 -2.05
CA PHE A 120 25.74 -12.58 -0.71
C PHE A 120 26.04 -14.09 -0.70
N PRO A 121 27.17 -14.53 -1.28
CA PRO A 121 27.48 -15.95 -1.42
C PRO A 121 27.75 -16.69 -0.10
N GLU A 122 28.04 -15.95 0.99
CA GLU A 122 28.16 -16.53 2.34
C GLU A 122 26.84 -16.50 3.13
N LEU A 123 25.74 -16.02 2.54
CA LEU A 123 24.43 -15.99 3.20
C LEU A 123 23.77 -17.36 3.15
N GLU A 124 23.63 -17.98 4.33
CA GLU A 124 22.96 -19.27 4.52
C GLU A 124 21.46 -19.08 4.81
N GLY A 125 20.67 -20.17 4.72
CA GLY A 125 19.25 -20.17 5.09
C GLY A 125 18.28 -19.63 4.02
N LEU A 126 18.75 -19.39 2.79
CA LEU A 126 17.90 -18.90 1.70
C LEU A 126 16.87 -19.94 1.23
N ASP A 127 17.19 -21.23 1.33
CA ASP A 127 16.27 -22.29 0.91
C ASP A 127 15.11 -22.44 1.89
N GLU A 128 15.38 -22.23 3.18
CA GLU A 128 14.44 -22.28 4.31
C GLU A 128 13.74 -20.94 4.59
N ALA A 129 14.08 -19.88 3.84
CA ALA A 129 13.51 -18.56 4.05
C ALA A 129 11.97 -18.59 3.95
N GLU A 130 11.31 -17.89 4.87
CA GLU A 130 9.88 -17.64 4.81
C GLU A 130 9.56 -16.82 3.56
N VAL A 131 8.70 -17.36 2.71
CA VAL A 131 8.29 -16.74 1.46
C VAL A 131 6.88 -16.17 1.61
N TRP A 132 6.69 -14.92 1.21
CA TRP A 132 5.35 -14.33 1.16
C TRP A 132 5.22 -13.31 0.02
N THR A 133 3.97 -12.99 -0.32
CA THR A 133 3.64 -11.91 -1.24
C THR A 133 2.78 -10.85 -0.59
N GLY A 134 2.93 -9.62 -1.07
CA GLY A 134 2.13 -8.49 -0.63
C GLY A 134 1.54 -7.74 -1.82
N MET A 135 0.28 -7.34 -1.71
CA MET A 135 -0.42 -6.58 -2.73
C MET A 135 -0.39 -5.09 -2.39
N ARG A 136 0.36 -4.31 -3.17
CA ARG A 136 0.60 -2.89 -2.91
C ARG A 136 -0.44 -2.04 -3.66
N PRO A 137 -1.36 -1.33 -2.98
CA PRO A 137 -2.34 -0.47 -3.62
C PRO A 137 -1.62 0.72 -4.23
N SER A 138 -1.51 0.77 -5.56
CA SER A 138 -0.65 1.72 -6.26
C SER A 138 -1.45 2.55 -7.26
N THR A 139 -1.05 3.81 -7.41
CA THR A 139 -1.59 4.71 -8.45
C THR A 139 -0.68 4.68 -9.69
N PRO A 140 -1.20 4.96 -10.90
CA PRO A 140 -0.37 5.10 -12.10
C PRO A 140 0.67 6.20 -12.01
N ALA A 141 0.38 7.26 -11.25
CA ALA A 141 1.30 8.39 -11.08
C ALA A 141 2.44 8.08 -10.11
N GLY A 142 2.24 7.14 -9.17
CA GLY A 142 3.19 6.81 -8.10
C GLY A 142 2.80 7.38 -6.73
N PRO A 143 2.61 8.72 -6.58
CA PRO A 143 2.14 9.32 -5.35
C PRO A 143 0.74 8.86 -4.91
N PRO A 144 0.41 9.00 -3.61
CA PRO A 144 -0.93 8.69 -3.11
C PRO A 144 -1.99 9.69 -3.57
N MET A 145 -3.25 9.27 -3.47
CA MET A 145 -4.43 10.11 -3.67
C MET A 145 -5.04 10.48 -2.31
N LEU A 146 -5.01 11.78 -2.00
CA LEU A 146 -5.52 12.42 -0.79
C LEU A 146 -6.62 13.43 -1.16
N GLY A 147 -7.60 13.60 -0.27
CA GLY A 147 -8.64 14.63 -0.38
C GLY A 147 -10.03 14.06 -0.63
N ARG A 148 -10.91 14.84 -1.27
CA ARG A 148 -12.32 14.46 -1.46
C ARG A 148 -12.51 13.40 -2.54
N ALA A 149 -13.46 12.51 -2.32
CA ALA A 149 -13.82 11.42 -3.23
C ALA A 149 -15.28 11.54 -3.67
N GLY A 150 -15.55 12.41 -4.65
CA GLY A 150 -16.88 12.54 -5.29
C GLY A 150 -17.97 13.25 -4.46
N TYR A 151 -17.97 13.08 -3.14
CA TYR A 151 -18.96 13.66 -2.22
C TYR A 151 -18.32 14.71 -1.30
N PRO A 152 -19.10 15.69 -0.80
CA PRO A 152 -18.56 16.75 0.05
C PRO A 152 -17.99 16.27 1.38
N ASN A 153 -18.47 15.14 1.90
CA ASN A 153 -18.06 14.57 3.19
C ASN A 153 -17.43 13.18 3.08
N LEU A 154 -16.96 12.83 1.88
CA LEU A 154 -16.24 11.60 1.63
C LEU A 154 -14.80 11.93 1.23
N TRP A 155 -13.88 11.33 1.96
CA TRP A 155 -12.45 11.54 1.84
C TRP A 155 -11.76 10.25 1.44
N MET A 156 -10.58 10.37 0.84
CA MET A 156 -9.76 9.23 0.44
C MET A 156 -8.31 9.43 0.88
N ASN A 157 -7.69 8.35 1.34
CA ASN A 157 -6.26 8.25 1.64
C ASN A 157 -5.70 6.96 1.04
N LEU A 158 -5.40 6.98 -0.25
CA LEU A 158 -5.25 5.78 -1.06
C LEU A 158 -3.93 5.75 -1.82
N GLY A 159 -3.50 4.56 -2.23
CA GLY A 159 -2.54 4.42 -3.33
C GLY A 159 -1.07 4.67 -2.98
N GLN A 160 -0.69 4.57 -1.71
CA GLN A 160 0.67 4.82 -1.23
C GLN A 160 1.71 3.78 -1.74
N GLY A 161 1.27 2.73 -2.45
CA GLY A 161 2.13 1.74 -3.08
C GLY A 161 3.05 1.04 -2.09
N SER A 162 4.34 0.94 -2.43
CA SER A 162 5.38 0.34 -1.57
C SER A 162 5.78 1.21 -0.37
N LEU A 163 5.33 2.48 -0.32
CA LEU A 163 5.71 3.43 0.72
C LEU A 163 4.59 3.68 1.74
N GLY A 164 3.56 2.82 1.77
CA GLY A 164 2.39 2.97 2.64
C GLY A 164 2.72 3.21 4.11
N PHE A 165 3.64 2.43 4.67
CA PHE A 165 4.05 2.62 6.07
C PHE A 165 4.78 3.96 6.27
N THR A 166 5.73 4.29 5.39
CA THR A 166 6.50 5.53 5.43
C THR A 166 5.61 6.78 5.34
N LEU A 167 4.58 6.74 4.49
CA LEU A 167 3.73 7.89 4.18
C LEU A 167 2.49 7.97 5.08
N ALA A 168 2.20 6.96 5.91
CA ALA A 168 0.96 6.86 6.66
C ALA A 168 0.68 8.08 7.57
N ALA A 169 1.61 8.42 8.46
CA ALA A 169 1.43 9.52 9.41
C ALA A 169 1.30 10.87 8.71
N GLY A 170 2.17 11.15 7.74
CA GLY A 170 2.12 12.40 6.96
C GLY A 170 0.80 12.53 6.20
N SER A 171 0.33 11.45 5.57
CA SER A 171 -0.94 11.45 4.85
C SER A 171 -2.14 11.68 5.77
N ALA A 172 -2.10 11.14 7.00
CA ALA A 172 -3.14 11.35 8.00
C ALA A 172 -3.17 12.79 8.53
N VAL A 173 -2.00 13.40 8.78
CA VAL A 173 -1.90 14.82 9.19
C VAL A 173 -2.48 15.73 8.10
N VAL A 174 -2.09 15.51 6.85
CA VAL A 174 -2.62 16.26 5.71
C VAL A 174 -4.13 16.10 5.59
N LEU A 175 -4.65 14.87 5.67
CA LEU A 175 -6.08 14.64 5.54
C LEU A 175 -6.88 15.23 6.72
N GLY A 176 -6.36 15.12 7.95
CA GLY A 176 -6.96 15.72 9.14
C GLY A 176 -7.11 17.23 9.00
N ALA A 177 -6.05 17.93 8.57
CA ALA A 177 -6.12 19.36 8.30
C ALA A 177 -7.23 19.69 7.28
N LEU A 178 -7.36 18.90 6.21
CA LEU A 178 -8.40 19.13 5.20
C LEU A 178 -9.83 18.91 5.73
N ILE A 179 -10.02 17.89 6.57
CA ILE A 179 -11.30 17.60 7.23
C ILE A 179 -11.69 18.77 8.15
N ASP A 180 -10.73 19.32 8.88
CA ASP A 180 -10.92 20.48 9.76
C ASP A 180 -11.01 21.82 9.01
N ASN A 181 -11.03 21.80 7.68
CA ASN A 181 -11.01 22.98 6.80
C ASN A 181 -9.81 23.91 7.04
N GLN A 182 -8.67 23.32 7.43
CA GLN A 182 -7.38 23.98 7.59
C GLN A 182 -6.50 23.78 6.34
N MET A 183 -5.51 24.66 6.19
CA MET A 183 -4.51 24.53 5.14
C MET A 183 -3.47 23.47 5.56
N PRO A 184 -3.20 22.43 4.75
CA PRO A 184 -2.17 21.45 5.08
C PRO A 184 -0.76 22.04 4.92
N ASP A 185 0.20 21.49 5.67
CA ASP A 185 1.60 21.94 5.66
C ASP A 185 2.33 21.70 4.32
N ILE A 186 1.78 20.83 3.46
CA ILE A 186 2.30 20.54 2.13
C ILE A 186 1.26 20.80 1.04
N SER A 187 1.74 21.13 -0.16
CA SER A 187 0.88 21.21 -1.34
C SER A 187 0.24 19.86 -1.66
N LEU A 188 -1.02 19.88 -2.07
CA LEU A 188 -1.72 18.72 -2.60
C LEU A 188 -1.54 18.54 -4.12
N GLU A 189 -0.75 19.39 -4.77
CA GLU A 189 -0.47 19.25 -6.19
C GLU A 189 0.13 17.87 -6.50
N GLY A 190 -0.47 17.16 -7.46
CA GLY A 190 -0.09 15.78 -7.78
C GLY A 190 -0.53 14.72 -6.76
N LEU A 191 -1.16 15.12 -5.65
CA LEU A 191 -1.67 14.21 -4.60
C LEU A 191 -3.20 14.10 -4.60
N THR A 192 -3.92 14.86 -5.42
CA THR A 192 -5.39 14.75 -5.52
C THR A 192 -5.82 13.93 -6.73
N TRP A 193 -7.02 13.34 -6.66
CA TRP A 193 -7.66 12.71 -7.80
C TRP A 193 -9.02 13.36 -8.09
N LYS A 194 -9.27 13.62 -9.37
CA LYS A 194 -10.58 14.00 -9.89
C LYS A 194 -10.93 13.04 -11.02
N GLN A 195 -12.10 12.43 -10.91
CA GLN A 195 -12.63 11.62 -12.00
C GLN A 195 -12.89 12.52 -13.20
N THR A 196 -12.17 12.31 -14.30
CA THR A 196 -12.46 12.94 -15.59
C THR A 196 -13.63 12.22 -16.24
N ALA A 197 -14.59 12.99 -16.76
CA ALA A 197 -15.78 12.52 -17.45
C ALA A 197 -15.45 11.73 -18.73
#